data_AF-A0A9E1V8N5-F1
#
_entry.id   AF-A0A9E1V8N5-F1
#
_cell.length_a   1.000
_cell.length_b   1.000
_cell.length_c   1.000
_cell.angle_alpha   90.00
_cell.angle_beta   90.00
_cell.angle_gamma   90.00
#
_symmetry.space_group_name_H-M   'P 1'
#
loop_
_entity.id
_entity.type
_entity.pdbx_description
1 polymer ?
#
loop_
_entity_poly.entity_id
_entity_poly.type
_entity_poly.pdbx_seq_one_letter_code
_entity_poly.pdbx_strand_id
1 'polypeptide(L)' 'MTFALKELRGKTDDELVEWLSGWKEGTKFHIAGMIELRRRQERPNEIRGWAAIFFSAFAILISVFALITKSASGT' A
#
# COMPACT_ATOMS: atom_id res chain seq x y z
N MET A 1 11.18 -23.51 0.31
CA MET A 1 10.03 -22.74 0.84
C MET A 1 9.70 -21.49 0.01
N THR A 2 10.42 -21.22 -1.09
CA THR A 2 10.29 -20.02 -1.94
C THR A 2 9.31 -20.16 -3.11
N PHE A 3 8.97 -21.39 -3.53
CA PHE A 3 8.09 -21.63 -4.68
C PHE A 3 6.64 -21.18 -4.43
N ALA A 4 6.05 -21.54 -3.28
CA ALA A 4 4.65 -21.23 -2.97
C ALA A 4 4.37 -19.71 -2.88
N LEU A 5 5.29 -18.91 -2.32
CA LEU A 5 5.12 -17.46 -2.18
C LEU A 5 5.14 -16.73 -3.53
N LYS A 6 5.95 -17.21 -4.48
CA LYS A 6 6.02 -16.61 -5.82
C LYS A 6 4.75 -16.92 -6.62
N GLU A 7 4.21 -18.12 -6.48
CA GLU A 7 2.92 -18.49 -7.08
C GLU A 7 1.75 -17.71 -6.46
N LEU A 8 1.73 -17.50 -5.14
CA LEU A 8 0.67 -16.75 -4.45
C LEU A 8 0.59 -15.29 -4.90
N ARG A 9 1.72 -14.67 -5.24
CA ARG A 9 1.75 -13.28 -5.73
C ARG A 9 1.20 -13.12 -7.15
N GLY A 10 1.19 -14.20 -7.94
CA GLY A 10 0.67 -14.20 -9.31
C GLY A 10 -0.85 -14.38 -9.41
N LYS A 11 -1.50 -14.85 -8.33
CA LYS A 11 -2.94 -15.10 -8.28
C LYS A 11 -3.74 -13.80 -8.17
N THR A 12 -4.92 -13.76 -8.79
CA THR A 12 -5.94 -12.75 -8.49
C THR A 12 -6.49 -12.93 -7.07
N ASP A 13 -7.28 -11.97 -6.58
CA ASP A 13 -7.84 -12.05 -5.22
C ASP A 13 -8.81 -13.24 -5.09
N ASP A 14 -9.65 -13.46 -6.10
CA ASP A 14 -10.59 -14.59 -6.13
C ASP A 14 -9.85 -15.94 -6.17
N GLU A 15 -8.82 -16.06 -7.02
CA GLU A 15 -7.97 -17.26 -7.07
C GLU A 15 -7.19 -17.49 -5.78
N LEU A 16 -6.85 -16.44 -5.04
CA LEU A 16 -6.17 -16.53 -3.76
C LEU A 16 -7.12 -17.05 -2.68
N VAL A 17 -8.37 -16.59 -2.68
CA VAL A 17 -9.43 -17.07 -1.77
C VAL A 17 -9.80 -18.53 -2.08
N GLU A 18 -9.97 -18.86 -3.35
CA GLU A 18 -10.23 -20.23 -3.78
C GLU A 18 -9.08 -21.17 -3.38
N TRP A 19 -7.83 -20.75 -3.63
CA TRP A 19 -6.65 -21.50 -3.20
C TRP A 19 -6.59 -21.67 -1.67
N LEU A 20 -6.93 -20.63 -0.89
CA LEU A 20 -6.99 -20.68 0.58
C LEU A 20 -8.05 -21.66 1.09
N SER A 21 -9.21 -21.72 0.43
CA SER A 21 -10.31 -22.62 0.80
C SER A 21 -9.94 -24.12 0.73
N GLY A 22 -8.94 -24.46 -0.09
CA GLY A 22 -8.42 -25.82 -0.21
C GLY A 22 -7.49 -26.28 0.93
N TRP A 23 -7.10 -25.38 1.83
CA TRP A 23 -6.18 -25.69 2.93
C TRP A 23 -6.86 -25.63 4.28
N LYS A 24 -6.62 -26.65 5.12
CA LYS A 24 -7.04 -26.64 6.52
C LYS A 24 -6.40 -25.48 7.27
N GLU A 25 -7.18 -24.82 8.12
CA GLU A 25 -6.71 -23.77 9.02
C GLU A 25 -5.49 -24.23 9.84
N GLY A 26 -4.55 -23.31 10.05
CA GLY A 26 -3.32 -23.56 10.81
C GLY A 26 -2.22 -24.32 10.06
N THR A 27 -2.48 -24.80 8.84
CA THR A 27 -1.42 -25.35 7.99
C THR A 27 -0.49 -24.25 7.46
N LYS A 28 0.76 -24.62 7.13
CA LYS A 28 1.76 -23.67 6.62
C LYS A 28 1.27 -22.92 5.37
N PHE A 29 0.53 -23.60 4.49
CA PHE A 29 -0.02 -23.02 3.26
C PHE A 29 -1.19 -22.06 3.55
N HIS A 30 -2.08 -22.44 4.47
CA HIS A 30 -3.13 -21.54 4.95
C HIS A 30 -2.55 -20.25 5.55
N ILE A 31 -1.52 -20.36 6.40
CA ILE A 31 -0.85 -19.19 7.00
C ILE A 31 -0.19 -18.32 5.92
N ALA A 32 0.48 -18.91 4.94
CA ALA A 32 1.11 -18.16 3.84
C ALA A 32 0.08 -17.40 2.99
N GLY A 33 -1.05 -18.02 2.68
CA GLY A 33 -2.15 -17.37 1.95
C GLY A 33 -2.75 -16.20 2.74
N MET A 34 -2.98 -16.39 4.04
CA MET A 34 -3.53 -15.34 4.93
C MET A 34 -2.59 -14.13 5.05
N ILE A 35 -1.27 -14.35 5.13
CA ILE A 35 -0.28 -13.27 5.13
C ILE A 35 -0.34 -12.48 3.83
N GLU A 36 -0.43 -13.15 2.68
CA GLU A 36 -0.54 -12.49 1.38
C GLU A 36 -1.87 -11.71 1.25
N LEU A 37 -2.98 -12.26 1.74
CA LEU A 37 -4.28 -11.59 1.74
C LEU A 37 -4.25 -10.30 2.56
N ARG A 38 -3.68 -10.35 3.77
CA ARG A 38 -3.45 -9.17 4.61
C ARG A 38 -2.56 -8.15 3.92
N ARG A 39 -1.45 -8.59 3.30
CA ARG A 39 -0.55 -7.71 2.55
C ARG A 39 -1.29 -6.95 1.45
N ARG A 40 -2.22 -7.60 0.74
CA ARG A 40 -3.03 -6.94 -0.30
C ARG A 40 -4.01 -5.93 0.27
N GLN A 41 -4.64 -6.22 1.40
CA GLN A 41 -5.53 -5.30 2.10
C GLN A 41 -4.81 -4.06 2.65
N GLU A 42 -3.51 -4.17 2.96
CA GLU A 42 -2.69 -3.06 3.46
C GLU A 42 -2.15 -2.15 2.34
N ARG A 43 -2.08 -2.61 1.08
CA ARG A 43 -1.58 -1.79 -0.06
C ARG A 43 -2.37 -0.48 -0.28
N PRO A 44 -3.72 -0.46 -0.22
CA PRO A 44 -4.48 0.79 -0.30
C PRO A 44 -4.11 1.78 0.82
N ASN A 45 -3.79 1.28 2.02
CA ASN A 45 -3.35 2.14 3.14
C ASN A 45 -1.98 2.75 2.88
N GLU A 46 -1.03 1.99 2.33
CA GLU A 46 0.28 2.53 1.95
C GLU A 46 0.16 3.64 0.91
N ILE A 47 -0.68 3.44 -0.13
CA ILE A 47 -0.92 4.45 -1.17
C ILE A 47 -1.55 5.71 -0.57
N ARG A 48 -2.54 5.56 0.31
CA ARG A 48 -3.17 6.70 1.01
C ARG A 48 -2.18 7.45 1.91
N GLY A 49 -1.29 6.72 2.59
CA GLY A 49 -0.21 7.31 3.39
C GLY A 49 0.74 8.15 2.53
N TRP A 50 1.18 7.61 1.40
CA TRP A 50 2.03 8.35 0.45
C TRP A 50 1.34 9.57 -0.16
N ALA A 51 0.06 9.46 -0.50
CA ALA A 51 -0.73 10.60 -0.98
C ALA A 51 -0.79 11.71 0.08
N ALA A 52 -1.01 11.38 1.36
CA ALA A 52 -1.04 12.36 2.44
C ALA A 52 0.30 13.07 2.63
N ILE A 53 1.42 12.33 2.53
CA ILE A 53 2.77 12.92 2.57
C ILE A 53 2.95 13.90 1.39
N PHE A 54 2.55 13.49 0.18
CA PHE A 54 2.64 14.35 -1.01
C PHE A 54 1.84 15.64 -0.85
N PHE A 55 0.57 15.56 -0.42
CA PHE A 55 -0.25 16.75 -0.19
C PHE A 55 0.33 17.67 0.89
N SER A 56 0.88 17.09 1.96
CA SER A 56 1.51 17.86 3.04
C SER A 56 2.74 18.62 2.54
N ALA A 57 3.62 17.95 1.78
CA ALA A 57 4.78 18.57 1.17
C ALA A 57 4.38 19.69 0.18
N PHE A 58 3.36 19.44 -0.64
CA PHE A 58 2.85 20.41 -1.60
C PHE A 58 2.28 21.66 -0.93
N ALA A 59 1.52 21.50 0.15
CA ALA A 59 0.99 22.63 0.93
C ALA A 59 2.11 23.50 1.53
N ILE A 60 3.20 22.89 2.00
CA ILE A 60 4.38 23.61 2.50
C ILE A 60 5.01 24.42 1.37
N LEU A 61 5.20 23.83 0.18
CA LEU A 61 5.77 24.53 -0.97
C LEU A 61 4.93 25.75 -1.38
N ILE A 62 3.60 25.61 -1.43
CA ILE A 62 2.68 26.73 -1.71
C ILE A 62 2.84 27.83 -0.66
N SER A 63 2.90 27.47 0.61
CA SER A 63 3.04 28.43 1.71
C SER A 63 4.35 29.22 1.61
N VAL A 64 5.46 28.55 1.30
CA VAL A 64 6.76 29.19 1.08
C VAL A 64 6.72 30.10 -0.15
N PHE A 65 6.13 29.64 -1.26
CA PHE A 65 6.00 30.44 -2.47
C PHE A 65 5.15 31.70 -2.25
N ALA A 66 4.05 31.58 -1.52
CA ALA A 66 3.20 32.71 -1.14
C ALA A 66 3.96 33.73 -0.28
N LEU A 67 4.80 33.28 0.65
CA LEU A 67 5.64 34.17 1.45
C LEU A 67 6.68 34.91 0.60
N ILE A 68 7.34 34.21 -0.33
CA ILE A 68 8.34 34.82 -1.23
C ILE A 68 7.69 35.87 -2.13
N THR A 69 6.56 35.53 -2.77
CA THR A 69 5.83 36.45 -3.67
C THR A 69 5.26 37.65 -2.93
N LYS A 70 4.72 37.46 -1.71
CA LYS A 70 4.31 38.56 -0.83
C LYS A 70 5.49 39.45 -0.44
N SER A 71 6.64 38.87 -0.13
CA SER A 71 7.84 39.65 0.21
C SER A 71 8.39 40.44 -0.99
N ALA A 72 8.28 39.90 -2.20
CA ALA A 72 8.76 40.55 -3.43
C ALA A 72 7.84 41.66 -3.95
N SER A 73 6.57 41.67 -3.55
CA SER A 73 5.58 42.70 -3.92
C SER A 73 5.44 43.82 -2.89
N GLY A 74 6.19 43.76 -1.79
CA GLY A 74 6.17 44.73 -0.69
C GLY A 74 7.19 45.87 -0.78
N THR A 75 7.83 46.07 -1.93
CA THR A 75 8.66 47.24 -2.28
C THR A 75 8.09 47.92 -3.52
#